data_AF-A0A1M5MIX1-F1
#
_entry.id   AF-A0A1M5MIX1-F1
#
_cell.length_a   1.000
_cell.length_b   1.000
_cell.length_c   1.000
_cell.angle_alpha   90.00
_cell.angle_beta   90.00
_cell.angle_gamma   90.00
#
_symmetry.space_group_name_H-M   'P 1'
#
loop_
_entity.id
_entity.type
_entity.pdbx_description
1 polymer ?
#
loop_
_entity_poly.entity_id
_entity_poly.type
_entity_poly.pdbx_seq_one_letter_code
_entity_poly.pdbx_strand_id
1 'polypeptide(L)'
;MLISSVHFLFIVFMVMLSLVMVLVMVVLIYNFVEYKQSARTTTWSGIINQKISDAIVYDKDEMPVNPQFNILALRKPFRNLFLQRLVDSEKKFSGAAKNKIRDLFKEYSLRDVAMDKLSQKKLHLIAQGIGELAVMDQKEAVPKISLFLSHPSYQVYLEAQYAMVRLKGFEGLYFLDILSAKISEWQQLRLLLSISSLPPDADFAIGKWLESTNDSVVIFTLKLIKKFQLLSFYSKIKELLSTSSVEIRIKAIQTLMSLENPETVAYLSTIYNEQPDDVRVEILRVIKWSKDHCCTDLLKKELFEGNTSGIKVNAAQALYELGYSGYLSELSGQEELSEELIQIVKYALQEKVC
;
A
#
# COMPACT_ATOMS: atom_id res chain seq x y z
N MET A 1 -71.76 14.61 -20.06
CA MET A 1 -70.40 15.14 -19.79
C MET A 1 -69.71 14.43 -18.62
N LEU A 2 -70.34 14.26 -17.45
CA LEU A 2 -69.77 13.57 -16.27
C LEU A 2 -69.25 12.14 -16.53
N ILE A 3 -70.00 11.32 -17.28
CA ILE A 3 -69.63 9.91 -17.58
C ILE A 3 -68.29 9.81 -18.35
N SER A 4 -68.03 10.74 -19.27
CA SER A 4 -66.76 10.77 -20.03
C SER A 4 -65.56 11.13 -19.15
N SER A 5 -65.76 11.97 -18.12
CA SER A 5 -64.70 12.35 -17.18
C SER A 5 -64.34 11.21 -16.23
N VAL A 6 -65.34 10.42 -15.80
CA VAL A 6 -65.12 9.24 -14.94
C VAL A 6 -64.41 8.13 -15.72
N HIS A 7 -64.80 7.89 -16.97
CA HIS A 7 -64.10 6.92 -17.83
C HIS A 7 -62.64 7.30 -18.09
N PHE A 8 -62.36 8.59 -18.34
CA PHE A 8 -60.98 9.07 -18.51
C PHE A 8 -60.12 8.83 -17.26
N LEU A 9 -60.64 9.18 -16.07
CA LEU A 9 -59.94 8.97 -14.80
C LEU A 9 -59.69 7.48 -14.52
N PHE A 10 -60.63 6.61 -14.87
CA PHE A 10 -60.47 5.16 -14.75
C PHE A 10 -59.36 4.62 -15.66
N ILE A 11 -59.27 5.09 -16.90
CA ILE A 11 -58.20 4.68 -17.84
C ILE A 11 -56.84 5.13 -17.30
N VAL A 12 -56.71 6.37 -16.84
CA VAL A 12 -55.45 6.88 -16.26
C VAL A 12 -55.04 6.06 -15.04
N PHE A 13 -56.00 5.70 -14.18
CA PHE A 13 -55.73 4.85 -13.02
C PHE A 13 -55.24 3.44 -13.43
N MET A 14 -55.86 2.81 -14.42
CA MET A 14 -55.44 1.49 -14.92
C MET A 14 -54.05 1.54 -15.55
N VAL A 15 -53.72 2.61 -16.28
CA VAL A 15 -52.37 2.82 -16.85
C VAL A 15 -51.35 2.98 -15.72
N MET A 16 -51.62 3.83 -14.72
CA MET A 16 -50.74 4.00 -13.57
C MET A 16 -50.54 2.70 -12.79
N LEU A 17 -51.61 1.93 -12.55
CA LEU A 17 -51.55 0.64 -11.88
C LEU A 17 -50.69 -0.36 -12.66
N SER A 18 -50.85 -0.41 -14.00
CA SER A 18 -50.05 -1.27 -14.85
C SER A 18 -48.56 -0.91 -14.83
N LEU A 19 -48.23 0.38 -14.81
CA LEU A 19 -46.85 0.88 -14.71
C LEU A 19 -46.21 0.46 -13.38
N VAL A 20 -46.94 0.61 -12.27
CA VAL A 20 -46.48 0.18 -10.93
C VAL A 20 -46.25 -1.33 -10.90
N MET A 21 -47.16 -2.13 -11.46
CA MET A 21 -47.01 -3.59 -11.52
C MET A 21 -45.79 -4.01 -12.35
N VAL A 22 -45.51 -3.33 -13.47
CA VAL A 22 -44.31 -3.58 -14.29
C VAL A 22 -43.04 -3.24 -13.51
N LEU A 23 -43.00 -2.09 -12.83
CA LEU A 23 -41.85 -1.71 -11.99
C LEU A 23 -41.60 -2.72 -10.87
N VAL A 24 -42.65 -3.17 -10.18
CA VAL A 24 -42.56 -4.21 -9.15
C VAL A 24 -42.04 -5.52 -9.75
N MET A 25 -42.52 -5.96 -10.91
CA MET A 25 -42.00 -7.15 -11.58
C MET A 25 -40.51 -7.02 -11.93
N VAL A 26 -40.07 -5.87 -12.45
CA VAL A 26 -38.65 -5.63 -12.77
C VAL A 26 -37.78 -5.73 -11.52
N VAL A 27 -38.20 -5.11 -10.41
CA VAL A 27 -37.48 -5.17 -9.13
C VAL A 27 -37.44 -6.59 -8.57
N LEU A 28 -38.55 -7.34 -8.63
CA LEU A 28 -38.60 -8.72 -8.16
C LEU A 28 -37.71 -9.65 -9.02
N ILE A 29 -37.70 -9.47 -10.35
CA ILE A 29 -36.82 -10.24 -11.23
C ILE A 29 -35.36 -9.92 -10.94
N TYR A 30 -35.01 -8.64 -10.78
CA TYR A 30 -33.66 -8.21 -10.43
C TYR A 30 -33.20 -8.83 -9.10
N ASN A 31 -34.01 -8.68 -8.04
CA ASN A 31 -33.73 -9.24 -6.72
C ASN A 31 -33.65 -10.77 -6.74
N PHE A 32 -34.49 -11.45 -7.52
CA PHE A 32 -34.46 -12.91 -7.64
C PHE A 32 -33.22 -13.41 -8.38
N VAL A 33 -32.80 -12.70 -9.44
CA VAL A 33 -31.54 -12.99 -10.15
C VAL A 33 -30.35 -12.79 -9.21
N GLU A 34 -30.31 -11.68 -8.49
CA GLU A 34 -29.26 -11.36 -7.52
C GLU A 34 -29.22 -12.39 -6.37
N TYR A 35 -30.38 -12.73 -5.79
CA TYR A 35 -30.50 -13.75 -4.76
C TYR A 35 -30.02 -15.13 -5.24
N LYS A 36 -30.46 -15.55 -6.44
CA LYS A 36 -30.05 -16.84 -7.02
C LYS A 36 -28.57 -16.87 -7.35
N GLN A 37 -28.00 -15.76 -7.80
CA GLN A 37 -26.56 -15.63 -8.05
C GLN A 37 -25.76 -15.67 -6.75
N SER A 38 -26.23 -15.00 -5.71
CA SER A 38 -25.63 -15.00 -4.37
C SER A 38 -25.67 -16.39 -3.74
N ALA A 39 -26.83 -17.04 -3.72
CA ALA A 39 -27.00 -18.40 -3.18
C ALA A 39 -26.09 -19.42 -3.90
N ARG A 40 -26.02 -19.36 -5.24
CA ARG A 40 -25.10 -20.19 -6.03
C ARG A 40 -23.64 -19.91 -5.69
N THR A 41 -23.28 -18.64 -5.53
CA THR A 41 -21.91 -18.25 -5.19
C THR A 41 -21.50 -18.79 -3.82
N THR A 42 -22.39 -18.78 -2.84
CA THR A 42 -22.15 -19.36 -1.51
C THR A 42 -21.94 -20.88 -1.59
N THR A 43 -22.84 -21.60 -2.27
CA THR A 43 -22.69 -23.06 -2.43
C THR A 43 -21.41 -23.41 -3.19
N TRP A 44 -21.14 -22.75 -4.31
CA TRP A 44 -19.93 -23.00 -5.10
C TRP A 44 -18.66 -22.64 -4.33
N SER A 45 -18.70 -21.56 -3.54
CA SER A 45 -17.57 -21.19 -2.68
C SER A 45 -17.30 -22.28 -1.64
N GLY A 46 -18.34 -22.90 -1.06
CA GLY A 46 -18.17 -24.03 -0.15
C GLY A 46 -17.45 -25.21 -0.82
N ILE A 47 -17.91 -25.62 -2.01
CA ILE A 47 -17.30 -26.73 -2.77
C ILE A 47 -15.84 -26.40 -3.15
N ILE A 48 -15.58 -25.16 -3.60
CA ILE A 48 -14.23 -24.71 -3.96
C ILE A 48 -13.31 -24.68 -2.74
N ASN A 49 -13.77 -24.11 -1.62
CA ASN A 49 -12.98 -24.02 -0.40
C ASN A 49 -12.65 -25.40 0.14
N GLN A 50 -13.61 -26.33 0.08
CA GLN A 50 -13.35 -27.73 0.43
C GLN A 50 -12.26 -28.33 -0.47
N LYS A 51 -12.34 -28.15 -1.79
CA LYS A 51 -11.30 -28.63 -2.72
C LYS A 51 -9.91 -28.03 -2.43
N ILE A 52 -9.85 -26.74 -2.06
CA ILE A 52 -8.60 -26.08 -1.67
C ILE A 52 -8.06 -26.67 -0.37
N SER A 53 -8.91 -26.84 0.64
CA SER A 53 -8.53 -27.46 1.92
C SER A 53 -8.03 -28.88 1.72
N ASP A 54 -8.75 -29.69 0.93
CA ASP A 54 -8.38 -31.08 0.66
C ASP A 54 -7.01 -31.15 -0.04
N ALA A 55 -6.75 -30.26 -1.01
CA ALA A 55 -5.45 -30.21 -1.69
C ALA A 55 -4.29 -29.76 -0.80
N ILE A 56 -4.56 -29.02 0.29
CA ILE A 56 -3.55 -28.59 1.25
C ILE A 56 -3.28 -29.69 2.28
N VAL A 57 -4.32 -30.39 2.73
CA VAL A 57 -4.26 -31.40 3.81
C VAL A 57 -3.80 -32.76 3.31
N TYR A 58 -4.32 -33.20 2.16
CA TYR A 58 -4.06 -34.53 1.62
C TYR A 58 -3.01 -34.50 0.51
N ASP A 59 -2.29 -35.61 0.37
CA ASP A 59 -1.49 -35.85 -0.83
C ASP A 59 -2.34 -36.29 -2.01
N LYS A 60 -1.79 -36.15 -3.22
CA LYS A 60 -2.56 -36.28 -4.47
C LYS A 60 -3.26 -37.62 -4.60
N ASP A 61 -2.62 -38.69 -4.11
CA ASP A 61 -3.12 -40.06 -4.22
C ASP A 61 -4.20 -40.39 -3.18
N GLU A 62 -4.34 -39.56 -2.14
CA GLU A 62 -5.32 -39.73 -1.05
C GLU A 62 -6.49 -38.73 -1.14
N MET A 63 -6.49 -37.85 -2.15
CA MET A 63 -7.52 -36.82 -2.27
C MET A 63 -8.92 -37.44 -2.46
N PRO A 64 -9.92 -37.01 -1.68
CA PRO A 64 -11.29 -37.45 -1.88
C PRO A 64 -11.81 -36.97 -3.24
N VAL A 65 -12.41 -37.89 -4.00
CA VAL A 65 -13.06 -37.56 -5.27
C VAL A 65 -14.36 -36.81 -5.00
N ASN A 66 -14.50 -35.62 -5.58
CA ASN A 66 -15.74 -34.85 -5.56
C ASN A 66 -16.35 -34.78 -6.98
N PRO A 67 -17.29 -35.67 -7.34
CA PRO A 67 -17.89 -35.69 -8.68
C PRO A 67 -18.61 -34.39 -9.04
N GLN A 68 -19.22 -33.72 -8.05
CA GLN A 68 -19.91 -32.46 -8.25
C GLN A 68 -18.93 -31.34 -8.65
N PHE A 69 -17.74 -31.31 -8.04
CA PHE A 69 -16.69 -30.36 -8.41
C PHE A 69 -16.27 -30.55 -9.86
N ASN A 70 -16.02 -31.79 -10.29
CA ASN A 70 -15.56 -32.07 -11.67
C ASN A 70 -16.57 -31.60 -12.73
N ILE A 71 -17.87 -31.79 -12.49
CA ILE A 71 -18.92 -31.29 -13.39
C ILE A 71 -18.95 -29.76 -13.41
N LEU A 72 -18.84 -29.12 -12.23
CA LEU A 72 -18.87 -27.66 -12.12
C LEU A 72 -17.61 -27.00 -12.69
N ALA A 73 -16.45 -27.63 -12.60
CA ALA A 73 -15.16 -27.15 -13.11
C ALA A 73 -15.14 -26.96 -14.64
N LEU A 74 -16.12 -27.51 -15.36
CA LEU A 74 -16.32 -27.29 -16.79
C LEU A 74 -17.08 -25.98 -17.11
N ARG A 75 -17.78 -25.40 -16.12
CA ARG A 75 -18.62 -24.21 -16.33
C ARG A 75 -17.81 -22.92 -16.16
N LYS A 76 -17.84 -22.03 -17.17
CA LYS A 76 -17.12 -20.74 -17.13
C LYS A 76 -17.35 -19.90 -15.85
N PRO A 77 -18.59 -19.71 -15.36
CA PRO A 77 -18.81 -18.93 -14.14
C PRO A 77 -18.18 -19.55 -12.89
N PHE A 78 -18.20 -20.88 -12.79
CA PHE A 78 -17.57 -21.61 -11.68
C PHE A 78 -16.05 -21.50 -11.77
N ARG A 79 -15.46 -21.66 -12.96
CA ARG A 79 -14.01 -21.49 -13.18
C ARG A 79 -13.54 -20.08 -12.80
N ASN A 80 -14.32 -19.05 -13.12
CA ASN A 80 -14.04 -17.67 -12.70
C ASN A 80 -14.02 -17.52 -11.17
N LEU A 81 -15.03 -18.05 -10.48
CA LEU A 81 -15.09 -18.03 -9.02
C LEU A 81 -13.95 -18.86 -8.41
N PHE A 82 -13.63 -20.01 -9.00
CA PHE A 82 -12.56 -20.88 -8.55
C PHE A 82 -11.21 -20.17 -8.61
N LEU A 83 -10.90 -19.53 -9.75
CA LEU A 83 -9.69 -18.71 -9.89
C LEU A 83 -9.62 -17.59 -8.84
N GLN A 84 -10.72 -16.85 -8.63
CA GLN A 84 -10.78 -15.80 -7.61
C GLN A 84 -10.47 -16.35 -6.21
N ARG A 85 -11.06 -17.49 -5.84
CA ARG A 85 -10.82 -18.14 -4.55
C ARG A 85 -9.38 -18.64 -4.41
N LEU A 86 -8.79 -19.19 -5.46
CA LEU A 86 -7.38 -19.57 -5.42
C LEU A 86 -6.48 -18.34 -5.21
N VAL A 87 -6.77 -17.21 -5.86
CA VAL A 87 -6.02 -15.96 -5.68
C VAL A 87 -6.16 -15.40 -4.26
N ASP A 88 -7.36 -15.44 -3.70
CA ASP A 88 -7.58 -15.03 -2.31
C ASP A 88 -6.86 -15.94 -1.32
N SER A 89 -6.81 -17.25 -1.61
CA SER A 89 -6.07 -18.23 -0.80
C SER A 89 -4.56 -18.05 -0.94
N GLU A 90 -4.04 -17.84 -2.15
CA GLU A 90 -2.60 -17.66 -2.39
C GLU A 90 -2.02 -16.51 -1.56
N LYS A 91 -2.78 -15.42 -1.40
CA LYS A 91 -2.41 -14.26 -0.57
C LYS A 91 -2.35 -14.57 0.93
N LYS A 92 -3.10 -15.57 1.40
CA LYS A 92 -3.23 -15.93 2.83
C LYS A 92 -2.29 -17.05 3.26
N PHE A 93 -1.85 -17.88 2.33
CA PHE A 93 -0.99 -19.04 2.59
C PHE A 93 0.45 -18.82 2.11
N SER A 94 1.40 -19.53 2.73
CA SER A 94 2.82 -19.52 2.39
C SER A 94 3.37 -20.96 2.32
N GLY A 95 4.61 -21.12 1.88
CA GLY A 95 5.29 -22.43 1.83
C GLY A 95 4.56 -23.50 0.99
N ALA A 96 4.48 -24.71 1.52
CA ALA A 96 3.91 -25.87 0.82
C ALA A 96 2.43 -25.69 0.44
N ALA A 97 1.62 -25.09 1.32
CA ALA A 97 0.19 -24.84 1.06
C ALA A 97 0.00 -23.90 -0.15
N LYS A 98 0.84 -22.87 -0.26
CA LYS A 98 0.86 -21.96 -1.42
C LYS A 98 1.23 -22.68 -2.72
N ASN A 99 2.14 -23.65 -2.67
CA ASN A 99 2.49 -24.45 -3.84
C ASN A 99 1.32 -25.35 -4.27
N LYS A 100 0.61 -26.00 -3.34
CA LYS A 100 -0.60 -26.80 -3.64
C LYS A 100 -1.70 -25.95 -4.30
N ILE A 101 -1.88 -24.69 -3.87
CA ILE A 101 -2.81 -23.73 -4.51
C ILE A 101 -2.39 -23.43 -5.97
N ARG A 102 -1.10 -23.22 -6.22
CA ARG A 102 -0.55 -23.00 -7.57
C ARG A 102 -0.67 -24.25 -8.45
N ASP A 103 -0.57 -25.44 -7.86
CA ASP A 103 -0.79 -26.70 -8.58
C ASP A 103 -2.25 -26.84 -9.03
N LEU A 104 -3.23 -26.52 -8.18
CA LEU A 104 -4.64 -26.47 -8.58
C LEU A 104 -4.87 -25.49 -9.74
N PHE A 105 -4.21 -24.32 -9.69
CA PHE A 105 -4.30 -23.34 -10.78
C PHE A 105 -3.82 -23.93 -12.12
N LYS A 106 -2.71 -24.68 -12.11
CA LYS A 106 -2.15 -25.35 -13.29
C LYS A 106 -3.01 -26.53 -13.75
N GLU A 107 -3.38 -27.43 -12.85
CA GLU A 107 -4.16 -28.64 -13.10
C GLU A 107 -5.46 -28.32 -13.82
N TYR A 108 -6.17 -27.28 -13.36
CA TYR A 108 -7.45 -26.88 -13.95
C TYR A 108 -7.32 -25.91 -15.12
N SER A 109 -6.10 -25.62 -15.60
CA SER A 109 -5.83 -24.70 -16.71
C SER A 109 -6.50 -23.34 -16.52
N LEU A 110 -6.41 -22.78 -15.30
CA LEU A 110 -7.06 -21.50 -14.97
C LEU A 110 -6.29 -20.29 -15.51
N ARG A 111 -5.07 -20.50 -16.04
CA ARG A 111 -4.33 -19.51 -16.82
C ARG A 111 -5.17 -18.95 -17.96
N ASP A 112 -5.84 -19.80 -18.72
CA ASP A 112 -6.64 -19.39 -19.88
C ASP A 112 -7.79 -18.48 -19.45
N VAL A 113 -8.41 -18.79 -18.30
CA VAL A 113 -9.49 -17.99 -17.70
C VAL A 113 -9.00 -16.59 -17.35
N ALA A 114 -7.80 -16.46 -16.79
CA ALA A 114 -7.20 -15.17 -16.49
C ALA A 114 -6.77 -14.42 -17.77
N MET A 115 -6.21 -15.14 -18.75
CA MET A 115 -5.77 -14.57 -20.03
C MET A 115 -6.93 -14.05 -20.89
N ASP A 116 -8.09 -14.70 -20.84
CA ASP A 116 -9.33 -14.29 -21.50
C ASP A 116 -9.84 -12.95 -20.97
N LYS A 117 -9.58 -12.65 -19.68
CA LYS A 117 -9.96 -11.37 -19.06
C LYS A 117 -9.17 -10.19 -19.61
N LEU A 118 -7.91 -10.41 -20.01
CA LEU A 118 -7.08 -9.38 -20.63
C LEU A 118 -7.63 -8.90 -21.99
N SER A 119 -8.44 -9.72 -22.66
CA SER A 119 -9.04 -9.38 -23.95
C SER A 119 -10.42 -8.70 -23.81
N GLN A 120 -10.90 -8.45 -22.58
CA GLN A 120 -12.21 -7.86 -22.34
C GLN A 120 -12.18 -6.33 -22.47
N LYS A 121 -13.32 -5.73 -22.80
CA LYS A 121 -13.47 -4.25 -22.82
C LYS A 121 -13.65 -3.65 -21.43
N LYS A 122 -14.16 -4.43 -20.47
CA LYS A 122 -14.48 -3.94 -19.12
C LYS A 122 -13.19 -3.79 -18.32
N LEU A 123 -12.87 -2.56 -17.93
CA LEU A 123 -11.63 -2.19 -17.24
C LEU A 123 -11.34 -3.04 -15.98
N HIS A 124 -12.37 -3.25 -15.14
CA HIS A 124 -12.21 -4.06 -13.94
C HIS A 124 -11.88 -5.54 -14.25
N LEU A 125 -12.34 -6.09 -15.38
CA LEU A 125 -11.99 -7.45 -15.79
C LEU A 125 -10.54 -7.52 -16.25
N ILE A 126 -10.07 -6.53 -17.01
CA ILE A 126 -8.67 -6.45 -17.43
C ILE A 126 -7.76 -6.38 -16.18
N ALA A 127 -8.02 -5.43 -15.28
CA ALA A 127 -7.25 -5.28 -14.04
C ALA A 127 -7.28 -6.56 -13.20
N GLN A 128 -8.45 -7.20 -13.07
CA GLN A 128 -8.58 -8.48 -12.38
C GLN A 128 -7.72 -9.57 -13.03
N GLY A 129 -7.75 -9.71 -14.35
CA GLY A 129 -6.95 -10.70 -15.07
C GLY A 129 -5.44 -10.48 -14.87
N ILE A 130 -4.98 -9.22 -14.94
CA ILE A 130 -3.58 -8.85 -14.67
C ILE A 130 -3.19 -9.27 -13.24
N GLY A 131 -4.00 -8.91 -12.24
CA GLY A 131 -3.75 -9.23 -10.84
C GLY A 131 -3.76 -10.74 -10.56
N GLU A 132 -4.67 -11.49 -11.18
CA GLU A 132 -4.75 -12.95 -11.04
C GLU A 132 -3.49 -13.63 -11.60
N LEU A 133 -3.03 -13.21 -12.79
CA LEU A 133 -1.79 -13.72 -13.40
C LEU A 133 -0.56 -13.39 -12.55
N ALA A 134 -0.50 -12.18 -11.99
CA ALA A 134 0.59 -11.74 -11.12
C ALA A 134 0.65 -12.52 -9.80
N VAL A 135 -0.49 -12.70 -9.13
CA VAL A 135 -0.59 -13.46 -7.87
C VAL A 135 -0.19 -14.92 -8.09
N MET A 136 -0.64 -15.49 -9.21
CA MET A 136 -0.33 -16.88 -9.60
C MET A 136 1.06 -17.05 -10.21
N ASP A 137 1.90 -16.01 -10.24
CA ASP A 137 3.31 -16.07 -10.68
C ASP A 137 3.48 -16.56 -12.14
N GLN A 138 2.59 -16.09 -13.01
CA GLN A 138 2.56 -16.46 -14.44
C GLN A 138 3.49 -15.56 -15.26
N LYS A 139 4.79 -15.89 -15.24
CA LYS A 139 5.83 -15.11 -15.94
C LYS A 139 5.63 -15.05 -17.45
N GLU A 140 5.03 -16.07 -18.05
CA GLU A 140 4.74 -16.13 -19.49
C GLU A 140 3.71 -15.08 -19.93
N ALA A 141 2.95 -14.51 -18.99
CA ALA A 141 2.01 -13.43 -19.27
C ALA A 141 2.68 -12.05 -19.40
N VAL A 142 3.95 -11.91 -19.01
CA VAL A 142 4.68 -10.62 -19.00
C VAL A 142 4.58 -9.87 -20.33
N PRO A 143 4.81 -10.48 -21.52
CA PRO A 143 4.70 -9.76 -22.79
C PRO A 143 3.29 -9.21 -23.07
N LYS A 144 2.24 -9.89 -22.60
CA LYS A 144 0.86 -9.43 -22.76
C LYS A 144 0.51 -8.35 -21.73
N ILE A 145 1.01 -8.49 -20.50
CA ILE A 145 0.81 -7.53 -19.41
C ILE A 145 1.52 -6.19 -19.71
N SER A 146 2.72 -6.23 -20.32
CA SER A 146 3.49 -5.01 -20.62
C SER A 146 2.75 -4.05 -21.57
N LEU A 147 1.85 -4.57 -22.42
CA LEU A 147 1.01 -3.75 -23.30
C LEU A 147 0.06 -2.82 -22.51
N PHE A 148 -0.21 -3.13 -21.24
CA PHE A 148 -1.08 -2.34 -20.38
C PHE A 148 -0.34 -1.25 -19.59
N LEU A 149 0.99 -1.15 -19.73
CA LEU A 149 1.80 -0.07 -19.14
C LEU A 149 1.60 1.29 -19.82
N SER A 150 0.80 1.36 -20.88
CA SER A 150 0.38 2.62 -21.51
C SER A 150 -1.14 2.73 -21.61
N HIS A 151 -1.87 1.93 -20.83
CA HIS A 151 -3.32 1.87 -20.91
C HIS A 151 -3.95 3.16 -20.33
N PRO A 152 -4.96 3.78 -20.98
CA PRO A 152 -5.52 5.07 -20.55
C PRO A 152 -6.26 5.00 -19.22
N SER A 153 -6.79 3.82 -18.85
CA SER A 153 -7.36 3.61 -17.52
C SER A 153 -6.26 3.51 -16.46
N TYR A 154 -6.26 4.47 -15.54
CA TYR A 154 -5.35 4.51 -14.39
C TYR A 154 -5.36 3.23 -13.57
N GLN A 155 -6.52 2.61 -13.35
CA GLN A 155 -6.63 1.35 -12.60
C GLN A 155 -5.90 0.20 -13.31
N VAL A 156 -6.08 0.07 -14.62
CA VAL A 156 -5.43 -0.98 -15.42
C VAL A 156 -3.92 -0.73 -15.46
N TYR A 157 -3.51 0.52 -15.64
CA TYR A 157 -2.11 0.94 -15.64
C TYR A 157 -1.40 0.59 -14.31
N LEU A 158 -1.99 0.94 -13.17
CA LEU A 158 -1.43 0.64 -11.85
C LEU A 158 -1.29 -0.87 -11.60
N GLU A 159 -2.27 -1.66 -12.05
CA GLU A 159 -2.23 -3.10 -11.86
C GLU A 159 -1.20 -3.75 -12.79
N ALA A 160 -1.01 -3.22 -14.01
CA ALA A 160 0.07 -3.61 -14.91
C ALA A 160 1.45 -3.34 -14.30
N GLN A 161 1.69 -2.12 -13.77
CA GLN A 161 2.94 -1.80 -13.07
C GLN A 161 3.22 -2.77 -11.93
N TYR A 162 2.23 -3.00 -11.07
CA TYR A 162 2.36 -3.94 -9.96
C TYR A 162 2.68 -5.35 -10.46
N ALA A 163 1.98 -5.83 -11.49
CA ALA A 163 2.21 -7.16 -12.05
C ALA A 163 3.61 -7.30 -12.66
N MET A 164 4.11 -6.27 -13.35
CA MET A 164 5.47 -6.27 -13.89
C MET A 164 6.50 -6.41 -12.77
N VAL A 165 6.35 -5.65 -11.69
CA VAL A 165 7.24 -5.74 -10.53
C VAL A 165 7.11 -7.10 -9.83
N ARG A 166 5.89 -7.62 -9.69
CA ARG A 166 5.65 -8.93 -9.06
C ARG A 166 6.30 -10.07 -9.83
N LEU A 167 6.25 -10.04 -11.16
CA LEU A 167 6.72 -11.12 -12.03
C LEU A 167 8.20 -11.01 -12.40
N LYS A 168 8.73 -9.78 -12.54
CA LYS A 168 10.11 -9.50 -12.92
C LYS A 168 11.02 -9.07 -11.76
N GLY A 169 10.47 -8.83 -10.57
CA GLY A 169 11.23 -8.26 -9.47
C GLY A 169 11.70 -6.84 -9.79
N PHE A 170 12.97 -6.54 -9.48
CA PHE A 170 13.54 -5.20 -9.60
C PHE A 170 13.48 -4.66 -11.03
N GLU A 171 13.71 -5.50 -12.04
CA GLU A 171 13.61 -5.08 -13.45
C GLU A 171 12.21 -4.60 -13.85
N GLY A 172 11.18 -4.98 -13.09
CA GLY A 172 9.82 -4.50 -13.30
C GLY A 172 9.63 -3.02 -12.97
N LEU A 173 10.59 -2.39 -12.29
CA LEU A 173 10.57 -0.97 -11.89
C LEU A 173 11.02 -0.01 -13.00
N TYR A 174 11.41 -0.49 -14.18
CA TYR A 174 11.90 0.37 -15.27
C TYR A 174 10.92 1.47 -15.69
N PHE A 175 9.61 1.33 -15.41
CA PHE A 175 8.64 2.40 -15.64
C PHE A 175 8.94 3.68 -14.84
N LEU A 176 9.69 3.60 -13.74
CA LEU A 176 10.09 4.76 -12.93
C LEU A 176 10.96 5.75 -13.71
N ASP A 177 11.70 5.28 -14.73
CA ASP A 177 12.58 6.11 -15.56
C ASP A 177 11.84 7.24 -16.29
N ILE A 178 10.56 7.04 -16.59
CA ILE A 178 9.74 7.95 -17.40
C ILE A 178 8.45 8.38 -16.67
N LEU A 179 8.30 8.01 -15.40
CA LEU A 179 7.07 8.24 -14.67
C LEU A 179 6.93 9.71 -14.23
N SER A 180 5.99 10.42 -14.84
CA SER A 180 5.64 11.79 -14.45
C SER A 180 4.58 11.88 -13.34
N ALA A 181 3.73 10.86 -13.21
CA ALA A 181 2.63 10.87 -12.23
C ALA A 181 3.11 10.52 -10.81
N LYS A 182 2.45 11.11 -9.79
CA LYS A 182 2.71 10.79 -8.38
C LYS A 182 2.28 9.35 -8.06
N ILE A 183 3.19 8.57 -7.48
CA ILE A 183 2.89 7.22 -6.96
C ILE A 183 2.27 7.36 -5.58
N SER A 184 1.09 6.76 -5.37
CA SER A 184 0.44 6.74 -4.06
C SER A 184 1.24 5.90 -3.04
N GLU A 185 1.13 6.24 -1.76
CA GLU A 185 1.82 5.51 -0.67
C GLU A 185 1.47 4.02 -0.65
N TRP A 186 0.20 3.67 -0.91
CA TRP A 186 -0.24 2.29 -1.03
C TRP A 186 0.43 1.56 -2.21
N GLN A 187 0.53 2.21 -3.37
CA GLN A 187 1.19 1.62 -4.53
C GLN A 187 2.70 1.45 -4.26
N GLN A 188 3.35 2.46 -3.67
CA GLN A 188 4.75 2.35 -3.25
C GLN A 188 4.96 1.15 -2.31
N LEU A 189 4.09 0.95 -1.32
CA LEU A 189 4.17 -0.21 -0.42
C LEU A 189 4.02 -1.54 -1.18
N ARG A 190 3.04 -1.66 -2.08
CA ARG A 190 2.84 -2.87 -2.91
C ARG A 190 4.06 -3.20 -3.76
N LEU A 191 4.64 -2.20 -4.42
CA LEU A 191 5.84 -2.36 -5.24
C LEU A 191 7.03 -2.77 -4.37
N LEU A 192 7.24 -2.07 -3.25
CA LEU A 192 8.33 -2.35 -2.31
C LEU A 192 8.28 -3.79 -1.77
N LEU A 193 7.10 -4.28 -1.39
CA LEU A 193 6.90 -5.65 -0.91
C LEU A 193 7.12 -6.72 -2.00
N SER A 194 7.04 -6.34 -3.26
CA SER A 194 7.20 -7.25 -4.39
C SER A 194 8.66 -7.47 -4.80
N ILE A 195 9.58 -6.58 -4.41
CA ILE A 195 11.02 -6.74 -4.65
C ILE A 195 11.64 -7.60 -3.53
N SER A 196 12.16 -8.78 -3.84
CA SER A 196 12.83 -9.63 -2.85
C SER A 196 14.36 -9.47 -2.82
N SER A 197 14.96 -9.04 -3.93
CA SER A 197 16.41 -8.92 -4.10
C SER A 197 16.73 -7.86 -5.16
N LEU A 198 17.98 -7.41 -5.16
CA LEU A 198 18.52 -6.47 -6.15
C LEU A 198 19.49 -7.19 -7.08
N PRO A 199 19.48 -6.88 -8.39
CA PRO A 199 20.50 -7.36 -9.31
C PRO A 199 21.84 -6.64 -9.05
N PRO A 200 22.98 -7.19 -9.53
CA PRO A 200 24.31 -6.61 -9.30
C PRO A 200 24.50 -5.17 -9.80
N ASP A 201 23.74 -4.75 -10.81
CA ASP A 201 23.80 -3.45 -11.46
C ASP A 201 22.71 -2.48 -10.99
N ALA A 202 21.97 -2.82 -9.93
CA ALA A 202 20.87 -2.02 -9.41
C ALA A 202 21.27 -0.57 -9.04
N ASP A 203 22.51 -0.38 -8.62
CA ASP A 203 23.03 0.92 -8.16
C ASP A 203 22.91 2.01 -9.23
N PHE A 204 23.08 1.67 -10.51
CA PHE A 204 22.93 2.64 -11.59
C PHE A 204 21.48 3.18 -11.67
N ALA A 205 20.50 2.27 -11.64
CA ALA A 205 19.09 2.63 -11.69
C ALA A 205 18.64 3.39 -10.44
N ILE A 206 19.06 2.93 -9.25
CA ILE A 206 18.74 3.59 -7.97
C ILE A 206 19.33 5.00 -7.93
N GLY A 207 20.58 5.18 -8.37
CA GLY A 207 21.20 6.49 -8.48
C GLY A 207 20.41 7.43 -9.39
N LYS A 208 20.00 6.95 -10.56
CA LYS A 208 19.15 7.71 -11.50
C LYS A 208 17.81 8.09 -10.88
N TRP A 209 17.16 7.20 -10.14
CA TRP A 209 15.85 7.48 -9.54
C TRP A 209 15.90 8.45 -8.35
N LEU A 210 17.02 8.52 -7.63
CA LEU A 210 17.23 9.57 -6.61
C LEU A 210 17.29 10.99 -7.22
N GLU A 211 17.73 11.09 -8.47
CA GLU A 211 17.87 12.35 -9.22
C GLU A 211 16.59 12.68 -10.02
N SER A 212 15.51 11.91 -9.84
CA SER A 212 14.24 12.11 -10.53
C SER A 212 13.59 13.44 -10.17
N THR A 213 12.98 14.10 -11.14
CA THR A 213 12.14 15.29 -10.92
C THR A 213 10.78 14.96 -10.29
N ASN A 214 10.46 13.67 -10.11
CA ASN A 214 9.24 13.21 -9.47
C ASN A 214 9.52 12.84 -8.01
N ASP A 215 9.07 13.68 -7.08
CA ASP A 215 9.26 13.49 -5.64
C ASP A 215 8.84 12.10 -5.15
N SER A 216 7.76 11.53 -5.69
CA SER A 216 7.33 10.18 -5.27
C SER A 216 8.25 9.06 -5.75
N VAL A 217 8.98 9.27 -6.86
CA VAL A 217 10.03 8.35 -7.32
C VAL A 217 11.24 8.45 -6.40
N VAL A 218 11.65 9.66 -6.02
CA VAL A 218 12.75 9.88 -5.06
C VAL A 218 12.41 9.25 -3.71
N ILE A 219 11.21 9.48 -3.18
CA ILE A 219 10.73 8.90 -1.92
C ILE A 219 10.67 7.37 -1.99
N PHE A 220 10.17 6.81 -3.09
CA PHE A 220 10.16 5.35 -3.28
C PHE A 220 11.58 4.78 -3.33
N THR A 221 12.51 5.50 -3.96
CA THR A 221 13.92 5.11 -4.05
C THR A 221 14.61 5.13 -2.69
N LEU A 222 14.34 6.14 -1.85
CA LEU A 222 14.78 6.17 -0.45
C LEU A 222 14.25 4.95 0.33
N LYS A 223 13.01 4.53 0.10
CA LYS A 223 12.45 3.29 0.69
C LYS A 223 13.17 2.03 0.22
N LEU A 224 13.58 1.96 -1.06
CA LEU A 224 14.39 0.85 -1.57
C LEU A 224 15.77 0.81 -0.89
N ILE A 225 16.46 1.96 -0.81
CA ILE A 225 17.77 2.07 -0.15
C ILE A 225 17.68 1.63 1.30
N LYS A 226 16.66 2.09 2.03
CA LYS A 226 16.38 1.66 3.40
C LYS A 226 16.13 0.15 3.50
N LYS A 227 15.32 -0.41 2.61
CA LYS A 227 14.97 -1.84 2.63
C LYS A 227 16.21 -2.74 2.43
N PHE A 228 17.08 -2.36 1.50
CA PHE A 228 18.25 -3.15 1.12
C PHE A 228 19.55 -2.69 1.77
N GLN A 229 19.50 -1.70 2.67
CA GLN A 229 20.65 -1.20 3.44
C GLN A 229 21.82 -0.76 2.54
N LEU A 230 21.52 0.03 1.50
CA LEU A 230 22.50 0.43 0.50
C LEU A 230 23.37 1.62 0.96
N LEU A 231 24.40 1.32 1.76
CA LEU A 231 25.32 2.30 2.32
C LEU A 231 26.09 3.12 1.26
N SER A 232 26.26 2.59 0.05
CA SER A 232 26.90 3.30 -1.08
C SER A 232 26.19 4.60 -1.44
N PHE A 233 24.90 4.74 -1.14
CA PHE A 233 24.11 5.95 -1.40
C PHE A 233 24.14 6.98 -0.29
N TYR A 234 24.85 6.74 0.82
CA TYR A 234 24.86 7.64 1.98
C TYR A 234 25.20 9.09 1.59
N SER A 235 26.28 9.31 0.82
CA SER A 235 26.67 10.65 0.36
C SER A 235 25.62 11.30 -0.54
N LYS A 236 25.02 10.55 -1.48
CA LYS A 236 23.96 11.07 -2.35
C LYS A 236 22.71 11.46 -1.56
N ILE A 237 22.36 10.72 -0.51
CA ILE A 237 21.20 11.06 0.33
C ILE A 237 21.46 12.35 1.12
N LYS A 238 22.71 12.61 1.55
CA LYS A 238 23.07 13.89 2.20
C LYS A 238 22.83 15.08 1.28
N GLU A 239 23.15 14.96 -0.01
CA GLU A 239 22.93 16.04 -0.99
C GLU A 239 21.45 16.46 -1.08
N LEU A 240 20.53 15.50 -0.96
CA LEU A 240 19.07 15.76 -0.99
C LEU A 240 18.59 16.68 0.15
N LEU A 241 19.34 16.77 1.25
CA LEU A 241 19.00 17.66 2.37
C LEU A 241 19.16 19.14 2.04
N SER A 242 19.83 19.47 0.93
CA SER A 242 20.08 20.85 0.51
C SER A 242 19.23 21.30 -0.69
N THR A 243 18.95 20.38 -1.62
CA THR A 243 18.36 20.72 -2.93
C THR A 243 16.90 20.30 -3.10
N SER A 244 16.37 19.45 -2.22
CA SER A 244 15.05 18.81 -2.43
C SER A 244 13.92 19.45 -1.64
N SER A 245 12.68 19.03 -1.93
CA SER A 245 11.47 19.44 -1.19
C SER A 245 11.50 18.99 0.27
N VAL A 246 10.75 19.68 1.15
CA VAL A 246 10.65 19.35 2.59
C VAL A 246 10.29 17.88 2.82
N GLU A 247 9.36 17.34 2.03
CA GLU A 247 8.95 15.93 2.11
C GLU A 247 10.13 14.97 1.83
N ILE A 248 10.91 15.24 0.78
CA ILE A 248 12.11 14.44 0.46
C ILE A 248 13.15 14.56 1.56
N ARG A 249 13.42 15.77 2.08
CA ARG A 249 14.41 15.98 3.15
C ARG A 249 14.08 15.18 4.39
N ILE A 250 12.81 15.18 4.81
CA ILE A 250 12.32 14.37 5.92
C ILE A 250 12.57 12.88 5.67
N LYS A 251 12.23 12.38 4.46
CA LYS A 251 12.46 10.98 4.10
C LYS A 251 13.95 10.62 4.00
N ALA A 252 14.79 11.55 3.54
CA ALA A 252 16.23 11.39 3.47
C ALA A 252 16.83 11.26 4.88
N ILE A 253 16.44 12.11 5.83
CA ILE A 253 16.83 12.00 7.25
C ILE A 253 16.45 10.64 7.83
N GLN A 254 15.20 10.22 7.64
CA GLN A 254 14.71 8.91 8.10
C GLN A 254 15.48 7.74 7.48
N THR A 255 16.00 7.93 6.26
CA THR A 255 16.79 6.92 5.54
C THR A 255 18.22 6.89 6.06
N LEU A 256 18.90 8.04 6.18
CA LEU A 256 20.26 8.14 6.74
C LEU A 256 20.34 7.51 8.12
N MET A 257 19.34 7.76 8.96
CA MET A 257 19.28 7.19 10.31
C MET A 257 19.09 5.67 10.31
N SER A 258 18.36 5.13 9.33
CA SER A 258 18.19 3.68 9.20
C SER A 258 19.39 2.94 8.61
N LEU A 259 20.38 3.69 8.09
CA LEU A 259 21.65 3.17 7.60
C LEU A 259 22.70 3.06 8.72
N GLU A 260 22.39 3.50 9.94
CA GLU A 260 23.21 3.35 11.16
C GLU A 260 24.66 3.85 11.04
N ASN A 261 24.91 4.86 10.19
CA ASN A 261 26.24 5.48 10.09
C ASN A 261 26.50 6.39 11.32
N PRO A 262 27.60 6.18 12.08
CA PRO A 262 27.94 6.97 13.27
C PRO A 262 28.04 8.49 13.04
N GLU A 263 28.40 8.92 11.84
CA GLU A 263 28.56 10.35 11.52
C GLU A 263 27.23 11.07 11.30
N THR A 264 26.12 10.33 11.20
CA THR A 264 24.82 10.88 10.81
C THR A 264 24.34 11.96 11.77
N VAL A 265 24.39 11.70 13.07
CA VAL A 265 23.87 12.63 14.09
C VAL A 265 24.69 13.92 14.12
N ALA A 266 26.02 13.79 14.08
CA ALA A 266 26.92 14.94 14.02
C ALA A 266 26.68 15.78 12.75
N TYR A 267 26.52 15.14 11.59
CA TYR A 267 26.20 15.82 10.34
C TYR A 267 24.84 16.52 10.35
N LEU A 268 23.79 15.86 10.85
CA LEU A 268 22.46 16.48 10.93
C LEU A 268 22.46 17.71 11.85
N SER A 269 23.28 17.68 12.90
CA SER A 269 23.47 18.80 13.82
C SER A 269 24.14 20.00 13.15
N THR A 270 25.07 19.77 12.23
CA THR A 270 25.78 20.87 11.54
C THR A 270 24.87 21.61 10.57
N ILE A 271 23.96 20.90 9.89
CA ILE A 271 23.03 21.51 8.93
C ILE A 271 21.73 22.00 9.58
N TYR A 272 21.49 21.70 10.86
CA TYR A 272 20.19 21.90 11.53
C TYR A 272 19.62 23.31 11.35
N ASN A 273 20.43 24.34 11.59
CA ASN A 273 19.98 25.74 11.54
C ASN A 273 19.62 26.22 10.12
N GLU A 274 20.10 25.53 9.08
CA GLU A 274 19.85 25.86 7.67
C GLU A 274 18.56 25.22 7.14
N GLN A 275 17.92 24.37 7.94
CA GLN A 275 16.75 23.58 7.51
C GLN A 275 15.42 24.26 7.87
N PRO A 276 14.36 24.03 7.06
CA PRO A 276 12.99 24.44 7.42
C PRO A 276 12.51 23.78 8.71
N ASP A 277 11.56 24.43 9.40
CA ASP A 277 11.04 24.00 10.71
C ASP A 277 10.58 22.54 10.74
N ASP A 278 9.84 22.09 9.72
CA ASP A 278 9.38 20.69 9.63
C ASP A 278 10.55 19.71 9.57
N VAL A 279 11.64 20.08 8.88
CA VAL A 279 12.86 19.27 8.76
C VAL A 279 13.65 19.31 10.06
N ARG A 280 13.74 20.47 10.72
CA ARG A 280 14.35 20.62 12.06
C ARG A 280 13.66 19.72 13.09
N VAL A 281 12.34 19.69 13.08
CA VAL A 281 11.55 18.79 13.93
C VAL A 281 11.87 17.32 13.65
N GLU A 282 12.04 16.92 12.38
CA GLU A 282 12.47 15.56 12.05
C GLU A 282 13.88 15.25 12.57
N ILE A 283 14.83 16.19 12.43
CA ILE A 283 16.21 16.05 12.94
C ILE A 283 16.19 15.79 14.46
N LEU A 284 15.46 16.61 15.23
CA LEU A 284 15.32 16.42 16.68
C LEU A 284 14.71 15.06 17.03
N ARG A 285 13.71 14.61 16.25
CA ARG A 285 13.06 13.31 16.45
C ARG A 285 14.02 12.15 16.24
N VAL A 286 14.90 12.22 15.24
CA VAL A 286 15.86 11.16 15.00
C VAL A 286 17.05 11.19 15.96
N ILE A 287 17.48 12.38 16.40
CA ILE A 287 18.47 12.53 17.48
C ILE A 287 17.95 11.85 18.75
N LYS A 288 16.69 12.07 19.11
CA LYS A 288 16.01 11.39 20.24
C LYS A 288 16.16 9.87 20.17
N TRP A 289 16.00 9.27 18.99
CA TRP A 289 16.12 7.82 18.81
C TRP A 289 17.56 7.31 18.76
N SER A 290 18.52 8.14 18.36
CA SER A 290 19.93 7.77 18.29
C SER A 290 20.56 7.50 19.66
N LYS A 291 19.99 8.09 20.73
CA LYS A 291 20.55 8.10 22.09
C LYS A 291 21.96 8.69 22.19
N ASP A 292 22.38 9.47 21.20
CA ASP A 292 23.66 10.15 21.22
C ASP A 292 23.56 11.46 22.04
N HIS A 293 24.56 11.69 22.88
CA HIS A 293 24.67 12.88 23.73
C HIS A 293 25.35 14.06 23.02
N CYS A 294 25.84 13.87 21.78
CA CYS A 294 26.54 14.94 21.05
C CYS A 294 25.68 16.18 20.77
N CYS A 295 24.36 16.05 20.82
CA CYS A 295 23.42 17.15 20.56
C CYS A 295 22.85 17.82 21.81
N THR A 296 23.27 17.46 23.03
CA THR A 296 22.63 17.96 24.26
C THR A 296 22.57 19.49 24.33
N ASP A 297 23.62 20.19 23.92
CA ASP A 297 23.65 21.66 23.94
C ASP A 297 22.68 22.27 22.92
N LEU A 298 22.57 21.66 21.74
CA LEU A 298 21.56 22.04 20.74
C LEU A 298 20.14 21.85 21.31
N LEU A 299 19.87 20.70 21.95
CA LEU A 299 18.55 20.41 22.53
C LEU A 299 18.19 21.40 23.65
N LYS A 300 19.14 21.72 24.53
CA LYS A 300 18.94 22.74 25.57
C LYS A 300 18.63 24.10 24.95
N LYS A 301 19.40 24.52 23.95
CA LYS A 301 19.15 25.79 23.25
C LYS A 301 17.76 25.85 22.64
N GLU A 302 17.38 24.84 21.84
CA GLU A 302 16.10 24.81 21.14
C GLU A 302 14.89 24.68 22.07
N LEU A 303 15.08 24.16 23.29
CA LEU A 303 14.03 24.15 24.32
C LEU A 303 13.61 25.58 24.72
N PHE A 304 14.56 26.51 24.85
CA PHE A 304 14.26 27.91 25.21
C PHE A 304 13.98 28.78 23.99
N GLU A 305 14.84 28.67 22.97
CA GLU A 305 14.90 29.59 21.84
C GLU A 305 14.15 29.08 20.59
N GLY A 306 13.58 27.87 20.64
CA GLY A 306 12.93 27.25 19.49
C GLY A 306 11.79 28.11 18.91
N ASN A 307 11.85 28.35 17.60
CA ASN A 307 10.88 29.22 16.89
C ASN A 307 9.43 28.73 16.95
N THR A 308 9.23 27.42 17.14
CA THR A 308 7.90 26.81 17.18
C THR A 308 7.76 25.91 18.41
N SER A 309 6.53 25.77 18.89
CA SER A 309 6.20 24.82 19.96
C SER A 309 6.58 23.38 19.58
N GLY A 310 6.47 23.02 18.30
CA GLY A 310 6.91 21.71 17.79
C GLY A 310 8.40 21.45 18.02
N ILE A 311 9.26 22.44 17.78
CA ILE A 311 10.70 22.36 18.04
C ILE A 311 10.97 22.21 19.54
N LYS A 312 10.40 23.11 20.37
CA LYS A 312 10.57 23.08 21.83
C LYS A 312 10.12 21.74 22.44
N VAL A 313 8.97 21.21 22.01
CA VAL A 313 8.43 19.91 22.47
C VAL A 313 9.34 18.76 22.10
N ASN A 314 9.84 18.70 20.85
CA ASN A 314 10.73 17.61 20.44
C ASN A 314 12.09 17.72 21.14
N ALA A 315 12.59 18.93 21.41
CA ALA A 315 13.81 19.14 22.19
C ALA A 315 13.66 18.66 23.64
N ALA A 316 12.56 19.01 24.31
CA ALA A 316 12.25 18.55 25.66
C ALA A 316 12.16 17.02 25.75
N GLN A 317 11.43 16.40 24.81
CA GLN A 317 11.32 14.94 24.75
C GLN A 317 12.67 14.26 24.47
N ALA A 318 13.49 14.83 23.60
CA ALA A 318 14.82 14.30 23.33
C ALA A 318 15.72 14.35 24.57
N LEU A 319 15.71 15.46 25.33
CA LEU A 319 16.43 15.58 26.59
C LEU A 319 15.98 14.54 27.62
N TYR A 320 14.67 14.31 27.74
CA TYR A 320 14.12 13.29 28.62
C TYR A 320 14.62 11.89 28.27
N GLU A 321 14.51 11.49 27.00
CA GLU A 321 14.96 10.16 26.53
C GLU A 321 16.48 9.96 26.66
N LEU A 322 17.26 11.05 26.61
CA LEU A 322 18.70 11.06 26.85
C LEU A 322 19.08 11.06 28.35
N GLY A 323 18.11 10.96 29.26
CA GLY A 323 18.35 10.86 30.70
C GLY A 323 18.51 12.19 31.43
N TYR A 324 18.18 13.33 30.80
CA TYR A 324 18.23 14.66 31.44
C TYR A 324 16.92 15.02 32.18
N SER A 325 16.24 14.03 32.76
CA SER A 325 15.00 14.25 33.53
C SER A 325 15.21 15.17 34.73
N GLY A 326 16.32 15.02 35.46
CA GLY A 326 16.65 15.90 36.59
C GLY A 326 16.79 17.36 36.19
N TYR A 327 17.45 17.64 35.05
CA TYR A 327 17.56 18.99 34.49
C TYR A 327 16.19 19.57 34.11
N LEU A 328 15.31 18.76 33.52
CA LEU A 328 13.95 19.18 33.20
C LEU A 328 13.10 19.45 34.47
N SER A 329 13.25 18.63 35.51
CA SER A 329 12.56 18.85 36.79
C SER A 329 13.04 20.13 37.48
N GLU A 330 14.34 20.40 37.50
CA GLU A 330 14.90 21.66 38.03
C GLU A 330 14.34 22.88 37.29
N LEU A 331 14.23 22.79 35.97
CA LEU A 331 13.63 23.85 35.15
C LEU A 331 12.17 24.11 35.54
N SER A 332 11.36 23.07 35.71
CA SER A 332 9.95 23.23 36.06
C SER A 332 9.70 23.96 37.39
N GLY A 333 10.70 24.02 38.28
CA GLY A 333 10.64 24.71 39.58
C GLY A 333 11.12 26.16 39.56
N GLN A 334 11.58 26.70 38.41
CA GLN A 334 12.05 28.07 38.29
C GLN A 334 10.89 29.03 38.00
N GLU A 335 10.72 30.07 38.83
CA GLU A 335 9.62 31.06 38.73
C GLU A 335 9.70 31.96 37.47
N GLU A 336 10.84 32.01 36.78
CA GLU A 336 11.10 32.91 35.65
C GLU A 336 10.71 32.34 34.27
N LEU A 337 10.18 31.10 34.20
CA LEU A 337 9.84 30.48 32.92
C LEU A 337 8.44 30.84 32.42
N SER A 338 8.30 31.01 31.10
CA SER A 338 6.99 31.18 30.47
C SER A 338 6.07 29.97 30.72
N GLU A 339 4.77 30.20 30.89
CA GLU A 339 3.76 29.13 31.08
C GLU A 339 3.81 28.04 29.99
N GLU A 340 4.06 28.44 28.73
CA GLU A 340 4.23 27.52 27.60
C GLU A 340 5.36 26.51 27.86
N LEU A 341 6.52 27.00 28.28
CA LEU A 341 7.70 26.16 28.53
C LEU A 341 7.47 25.19 29.69
N ILE A 342 6.81 25.63 30.76
CA ILE A 342 6.43 24.78 31.89
C ILE A 342 5.51 23.65 31.42
N GLN A 343 4.52 23.95 30.58
CA GLN A 343 3.62 22.94 30.03
C GLN A 343 4.35 21.93 29.15
N ILE A 344 5.29 22.39 28.33
CA ILE A 344 6.13 21.54 27.46
C ILE A 344 7.02 20.60 28.30
N VAL A 345 7.65 21.11 29.35
CA VAL A 345 8.50 20.32 30.25
C VAL A 345 7.68 19.27 30.99
N LYS A 346 6.52 19.64 31.54
CA LYS A 346 5.59 18.69 32.18
C LYS A 346 5.13 17.59 31.23
N TYR A 347 4.80 17.98 29.99
CA TYR A 347 4.42 17.04 28.95
C TYR A 347 5.56 16.05 28.63
N ALA A 348 6.80 16.52 28.53
CA ALA A 348 7.97 15.65 28.29
C ALA A 348 8.27 14.70 29.47
N LEU A 349 8.08 15.16 30.71
CA LEU A 349 8.22 14.35 31.92
C LEU A 349 7.10 13.31 32.12
N GLN A 350 6.08 13.30 31.25
CA GLN A 350 4.88 12.48 31.38
C GLN A 350 4.10 12.74 32.68
N GLU A 351 4.30 13.89 33.30
CA GLU A 351 3.51 14.32 34.44
C GLU A 351 2.11 14.68 33.95
N LYS A 352 1.06 14.14 34.60
CA LYS A 352 -0.31 14.49 34.25
C LYS A 352 -0.49 16.00 34.37
N VAL A 353 -0.82 16.63 33.25
CA VAL A 353 -1.40 17.98 33.22
C VAL A 353 -2.77 17.86 33.89
N CYS A 354 -2.83 18.14 35.19
CA CYS A 354 -4.07 18.25 35.95
C CYS A 354 -4.74 19.60 35.70
#